data_AF-A0A2E6W690-F1
#
_entry.id   AF-A0A2E6W690-F1
#
_cell.length_a   1.000
_cell.length_b   1.000
_cell.length_c   1.000
_cell.angle_alpha   90.00
_cell.angle_beta   90.00
_cell.angle_gamma   90.00
#
_symmetry.space_group_name_H-M   'P 1'
#
loop_
_entity.id
_entity.type
_entity.pdbx_description
1 polymer ?
#
loop_
_entity_poly.entity_id
_entity_poly.type
_entity_poly.pdbx_seq_one_letter_code
_entity_poly.pdbx_strand_id
1 'polypeptide(L)'
;MAQPGDMYTFTTLFLDGLNQPIAVDDPIIEVFVFNDEGVKTFLVPSDTPMVPVEGEVGRFSHTLQIPLNYEYSSTLFAIMQGVSPADGFTILVEDQLEVFSGNSSGGGGNDRMIARFVKGG
;
A
#
# COMPACT_ATOMS: atom_id res chain seq x y z
N MET A 1 -12.16 0.42 1.04
CA MET A 1 -12.79 -0.43 2.08
C MET A 1 -12.66 -1.89 1.66
N ALA A 2 -12.02 -2.72 2.47
CA ALA A 2 -11.83 -4.17 2.23
C ALA A 2 -12.34 -4.99 3.43
N GLN A 3 -12.52 -6.31 3.25
CA GLN A 3 -12.95 -7.24 4.29
C GLN A 3 -11.86 -8.28 4.60
N PRO A 4 -11.87 -8.89 5.79
CA PRO A 4 -11.01 -10.04 6.08
C PRO A 4 -11.22 -11.17 5.06
N GLY A 5 -10.13 -11.73 4.56
CA GLY A 5 -10.12 -12.72 3.49
C GLY A 5 -10.05 -12.13 2.07
N ASP A 6 -10.33 -10.84 1.88
CA ASP A 6 -10.20 -10.19 0.57
C ASP A 6 -8.74 -10.14 0.12
N MET A 7 -8.55 -10.28 -1.19
CA MET A 7 -7.30 -9.91 -1.83
C MET A 7 -7.31 -8.40 -2.07
N TYR A 8 -6.29 -7.71 -1.56
CA TYR A 8 -6.10 -6.29 -1.81
C TYR A 8 -4.75 -6.04 -2.49
N THR A 9 -4.75 -5.24 -3.55
CA THR A 9 -3.54 -4.86 -4.28
C THR A 9 -3.17 -3.43 -3.91
N PHE A 10 -2.05 -3.27 -3.22
CA PHE A 10 -1.39 -1.98 -3.06
C PHE A 10 -0.68 -1.62 -4.34
N THR A 11 -0.82 -0.37 -4.78
CA THR A 11 -0.13 0.17 -5.95
C THR A 11 0.50 1.50 -5.61
N THR A 12 1.74 1.72 -6.04
CA THR A 12 2.42 3.01 -5.93
C THR A 12 3.01 3.41 -7.27
N LEU A 13 3.07 4.73 -7.51
CA LEU A 13 3.78 5.35 -8.62
C LEU A 13 4.90 6.19 -8.02
N PHE A 14 6.15 5.79 -8.26
CA PHE A 14 7.30 6.57 -7.85
C PHE A 14 7.57 7.68 -8.87
N LEU A 15 7.76 8.89 -8.36
CA LEU A 15 8.02 10.09 -9.14
C LEU A 15 9.37 10.69 -8.74
N ASP A 16 10.09 11.29 -9.69
CA ASP A 16 11.25 12.11 -9.38
C ASP A 16 10.88 13.52 -8.87
N GLY A 17 11.89 14.33 -8.55
CA GLY A 17 11.71 15.73 -8.14
C GLY A 17 11.08 16.64 -9.21
N LEU A 18 10.89 16.16 -10.44
CA LEU A 18 10.20 16.86 -11.54
C LEU A 18 8.80 16.27 -11.80
N ASN A 19 8.30 15.42 -10.91
CA ASN A 19 7.03 14.69 -11.02
C ASN A 19 6.94 13.77 -12.26
N GLN A 20 8.07 13.30 -12.78
CA GLN A 20 8.08 12.29 -13.84
C GLN A 20 8.14 10.87 -13.24
N PRO A 21 7.42 9.89 -13.81
CA PRO A 21 7.54 8.50 -13.39
C PRO A 21 8.97 7.99 -13.55
N ILE A 22 9.48 7.34 -12.51
CA ILE A 22 10.82 6.76 -12.52
C ILE A 22 10.80 5.29 -12.09
N ALA A 23 11.58 4.47 -12.79
CA ALA A 23 11.94 3.16 -12.27
C ALA A 23 12.88 3.36 -11.08
N VAL A 24 12.56 2.71 -9.96
CA VAL A 24 13.34 2.74 -8.73
C VAL A 24 14.05 1.40 -8.54
N ASP A 25 15.21 1.44 -7.89
CA ASP A 25 15.91 0.26 -7.41
C ASP A 25 15.28 -0.22 -6.09
N ASP A 26 15.34 -1.53 -5.84
CA ASP A 26 14.85 -2.20 -4.63
C ASP A 26 13.44 -1.74 -4.15
N PRO A 27 12.40 -1.82 -5.01
CA PRO A 27 11.04 -1.46 -4.61
C PRO A 27 10.49 -2.48 -3.61
N ILE A 28 10.22 -2.03 -2.38
CA ILE A 28 9.70 -2.89 -1.31
C ILE A 28 8.48 -2.28 -0.61
N ILE A 29 7.73 -3.12 0.09
CA ILE A 29 6.54 -2.76 0.86
C ILE A 29 6.60 -3.41 2.25
N GLU A 30 6.21 -2.68 3.29
CA GLU A 30 5.69 -3.24 4.53
C GLU A 30 4.20 -2.97 4.64
N VAL A 31 3.47 -3.93 5.21
CA VAL A 31 2.07 -3.74 5.61
C VAL A 31 1.96 -4.14 7.07
N PHE A 32 1.38 -3.27 7.88
CA PHE A 32 1.29 -3.47 9.33
C PHE A 32 0.02 -2.87 9.92
N VAL A 33 -0.24 -3.27 11.16
CA VAL A 33 -1.29 -2.74 12.02
C VAL A 33 -0.71 -2.37 13.37
N PHE A 34 -1.42 -1.52 14.10
CA PHE A 34 -1.24 -1.39 15.53
C PHE A 34 -2.31 -2.25 16.23
N ASN A 35 -1.88 -3.09 17.17
CA ASN A 35 -2.83 -3.77 18.05
C ASN A 35 -3.44 -2.78 19.06
N ASP A 36 -4.38 -3.23 19.89
CA ASP A 36 -5.04 -2.40 20.90
C ASP A 36 -4.09 -1.83 21.96
N GLU A 37 -2.87 -2.36 22.06
CA GLU A 37 -1.79 -1.88 22.94
C GLU A 37 -0.85 -0.88 22.24
N GLY A 38 -1.09 -0.56 20.95
CA GLY A 38 -0.26 0.32 20.14
C GLY A 38 1.02 -0.31 19.60
N VAL A 39 1.15 -1.64 19.62
CA VAL A 39 2.31 -2.38 19.11
C VAL A 39 2.17 -2.64 17.61
N LYS A 40 3.20 -2.28 16.84
CA LYS A 40 3.30 -2.55 15.39
C LYS A 40 3.39 -4.06 15.15
N THR A 41 2.41 -4.61 14.47
CA THR A 41 2.36 -6.02 14.03
C THR A 41 2.40 -6.07 12.51
N PHE A 42 3.34 -6.83 11.95
CA PHE A 42 3.51 -6.94 10.51
C PHE A 42 2.57 -7.99 9.91
N LEU A 43 1.92 -7.62 8.81
CA LEU A 43 1.24 -8.54 7.90
C LEU A 43 2.12 -8.85 6.68
N VAL A 44 2.92 -7.86 6.25
CA VAL A 44 3.94 -7.99 5.21
C VAL A 44 5.25 -7.43 5.77
N PRO A 45 6.33 -8.24 5.85
CA PRO A 45 7.64 -7.80 6.32
C PRO A 45 8.23 -6.65 5.51
N SER A 46 9.08 -5.83 6.12
CA SER A 46 9.63 -4.60 5.51
C SER A 46 10.60 -4.79 4.36
N ASP A 47 11.07 -6.00 4.10
CA ASP A 47 11.94 -6.36 2.99
C ASP A 47 11.19 -7.02 1.82
N THR A 48 9.85 -6.98 1.83
CA THR A 48 9.04 -7.66 0.82
C THR A 48 9.08 -6.91 -0.51
N PRO A 49 9.57 -7.53 -1.61
CA PRO A 49 9.65 -6.87 -2.90
C PRO A 49 8.26 -6.62 -3.53
N MET A 50 8.15 -5.49 -4.22
CA MET A 50 7.01 -5.19 -5.08
C MET A 50 7.29 -5.61 -6.52
N VAL A 51 6.24 -5.86 -7.28
CA VAL A 51 6.31 -6.27 -8.68
C VAL A 51 6.02 -5.07 -9.59
N PRO A 52 6.86 -4.80 -10.61
CA PRO A 52 6.56 -3.75 -11.59
C PRO A 52 5.28 -4.05 -12.34
N VAL A 53 4.47 -3.02 -12.59
CA VAL A 53 3.25 -3.15 -13.41
C VAL A 53 3.65 -3.05 -14.89
N GLU A 54 3.31 -4.07 -15.67
CA GLU A 54 3.68 -4.14 -17.09
C GLU A 54 3.15 -2.93 -17.87
N GLY A 55 4.03 -2.28 -18.63
CA GLY A 55 3.69 -1.10 -19.44
C GLY A 55 3.62 0.23 -18.69
N GLU A 56 3.77 0.23 -17.36
CA GLU A 56 3.66 1.43 -16.51
C GLU A 56 5.00 1.72 -15.80
N VAL A 57 5.81 2.62 -16.39
CA VAL A 57 7.09 3.03 -15.79
C VAL A 57 6.88 3.63 -14.41
N GLY A 58 7.66 3.17 -13.43
CA GLY A 58 7.63 3.64 -12.05
C GLY A 58 6.43 3.18 -11.23
N ARG A 59 5.53 2.38 -11.81
CA ARG A 59 4.41 1.79 -11.09
C ARG A 59 4.76 0.39 -10.59
N PHE A 60 4.54 0.17 -9.30
CA PHE A 60 4.76 -1.12 -8.64
C PHE A 60 3.52 -1.53 -7.86
N SER A 61 3.39 -2.83 -7.66
CA SER A 61 2.24 -3.42 -6.99
C SER A 61 2.63 -4.57 -6.07
N HIS A 62 1.82 -4.78 -5.04
CA HIS A 62 1.90 -5.96 -4.19
C HIS A 62 0.48 -6.35 -3.76
N THR A 63 0.17 -7.64 -3.84
CA THR A 63 -1.14 -8.16 -3.47
C THR A 63 -1.04 -8.97 -2.19
N LEU A 64 -1.82 -8.57 -1.18
CA LEU A 64 -1.94 -9.22 0.12
C LEU A 64 -3.34 -9.81 0.27
N GLN A 65 -3.43 -11.00 0.86
CA GLN A 65 -4.69 -11.47 1.42
C GLN A 65 -4.84 -10.93 2.85
N ILE A 66 -5.92 -10.19 3.11
CA ILE A 66 -6.20 -9.71 4.46
C ILE A 66 -6.50 -10.93 5.35
N PRO A 67 -5.84 -11.10 6.50
CA PRO A 67 -6.06 -12.26 7.38
C PRO A 67 -7.53 -12.43 7.76
N LEU A 68 -8.02 -13.66 7.84
CA LEU A 68 -9.42 -13.96 8.20
C LEU A 68 -9.76 -13.61 9.66
N ASN A 69 -8.77 -13.69 10.54
CA ASN A 69 -8.87 -13.38 11.96
C ASN A 69 -8.58 -11.91 12.27
N TYR A 70 -8.71 -11.03 11.28
CA TYR A 70 -8.49 -9.61 11.46
C TYR A 70 -9.59 -9.01 12.33
N GLU A 71 -9.25 -8.68 13.57
CA GLU A 71 -10.20 -8.16 14.54
C GLU A 71 -10.48 -6.67 14.28
N TYR A 72 -11.77 -6.35 14.28
CA TYR A 72 -12.31 -5.18 13.61
C TYR A 72 -12.17 -3.89 14.42
N SER A 73 -11.08 -3.17 14.16
CA SER A 73 -10.90 -1.75 14.51
C SER A 73 -9.71 -1.10 13.82
N SER A 74 -9.02 -1.80 12.93
CA SER A 74 -7.62 -1.49 12.64
C SER A 74 -7.47 -1.13 11.16
N THR A 75 -7.07 0.10 10.91
CA THR A 75 -6.56 0.54 9.62
C THR A 75 -5.27 -0.23 9.31
N LEU A 76 -5.16 -0.80 8.11
CA LEU A 76 -3.90 -1.29 7.58
C LEU A 76 -3.06 -0.10 7.13
N PHE A 77 -1.80 -0.07 7.54
CA PHE A 77 -0.82 0.88 7.05
C PHE A 77 0.12 0.16 6.09
N ALA A 78 0.38 0.78 4.95
CA ALA A 78 1.40 0.33 4.03
C ALA A 78 2.47 1.42 3.89
N ILE A 79 3.74 1.04 4.02
CA ILE A 79 4.85 1.88 3.61
C ILE A 79 5.51 1.20 2.42
N MET A 80 5.52 1.90 1.29
CA MET A 80 6.17 1.48 0.07
C MET A 80 7.38 2.36 -0.15
N GLN A 81 8.51 1.77 -0.49
CA GLN A 81 9.74 2.50 -0.75
C GLN A 81 10.43 2.03 -2.01
N GLY A 82 11.27 2.90 -2.56
CA GLY A 82 12.22 2.57 -3.59
C GLY A 82 13.38 3.56 -3.57
N VAL A 83 14.49 3.19 -4.18
CA VAL A 83 15.69 4.03 -4.27
C VAL A 83 15.77 4.63 -5.67
N SER A 84 15.93 5.95 -5.75
CA SER A 84 16.18 6.62 -7.02
C SER A 84 17.56 6.22 -7.57
N PRO A 85 17.65 5.69 -8.80
CA PRO A 85 18.93 5.29 -9.39
C PRO A 85 19.82 6.49 -9.75
N ALA A 86 19.26 7.70 -9.82
CA ALA A 86 19.99 8.90 -10.24
C ALA A 86 20.88 9.47 -9.14
N ASP A 87 20.43 9.42 -7.90
CA ASP A 87 21.04 10.09 -6.74
C ASP A 87 21.11 9.21 -5.48
N GLY A 88 20.54 8.00 -5.52
CA GLY A 88 20.50 7.07 -4.39
C GLY A 88 19.52 7.47 -3.29
N PHE A 89 18.62 8.43 -3.56
CA PHE A 89 17.66 8.90 -2.56
C PHE A 89 16.53 7.88 -2.34
N THR A 90 16.18 7.64 -1.07
CA THR A 90 15.05 6.77 -0.72
C THR A 90 13.74 7.54 -0.81
N ILE A 91 12.85 7.09 -1.69
CA ILE A 91 11.51 7.63 -1.86
C ILE A 91 10.55 6.77 -1.03
N LEU A 92 9.77 7.39 -0.15
CA LEU A 92 8.81 6.74 0.72
C LEU A 92 7.38 7.19 0.40
N VAL A 93 6.47 6.23 0.29
CA VAL A 93 5.04 6.45 0.07
C VAL A 93 4.28 5.66 1.11
N GLU A 94 3.55 6.38 1.97
CA GLU A 94 2.58 5.78 2.87
C GLU A 94 1.24 5.59 2.15
N ASP A 95 0.50 4.56 2.54
CA ASP A 95 -0.91 4.36 2.22
C ASP A 95 -1.67 3.76 3.42
N GLN A 96 -2.99 3.94 3.43
CA GLN A 96 -3.86 3.46 4.51
C GLN A 96 -5.11 2.80 3.92
N LEU A 97 -5.43 1.60 4.41
CA LEU A 97 -6.64 0.87 4.04
C LEU A 97 -7.50 0.57 5.25
N GLU A 98 -8.72 1.10 5.26
CA GLU A 98 -9.73 0.74 6.24
C GLU A 98 -10.34 -0.65 5.91
N VAL A 99 -10.31 -1.52 6.91
CA VAL A 99 -10.86 -2.89 6.87
C VAL A 99 -12.12 -2.95 7.72
N PHE A 100 -13.22 -3.44 7.14
CA PHE A 100 -14.53 -3.46 7.78
C PHE A 100 -15.05 -4.87 8.00
N SER A 101 -15.69 -5.12 9.15
CA SER A 101 -16.54 -6.29 9.37
C SER A 101 -17.84 -6.06 8.67
N GLY A 102 -18.00 -6.65 7.49
CA GLY A 102 -19.31 -6.71 6.87
C GLY A 102 -20.23 -7.66 7.64
N ASN A 103 -20.98 -7.12 8.59
CA ASN A 103 -22.39 -7.50 8.75
C ASN A 103 -23.26 -6.28 8.39
N SER A 104 -22.93 -5.64 7.27
CA SER A 104 -23.64 -4.49 6.72
C SER A 104 -24.39 -4.89 5.46
N SER A 105 -25.65 -5.28 5.66
CA SER A 105 -26.67 -5.30 4.64
C SER A 105 -26.97 -3.87 4.18
N GLY A 106 -26.65 -3.55 2.92
CA GLY A 106 -27.31 -2.46 2.18
C GLY A 106 -26.39 -1.44 1.50
N GLY A 107 -26.72 -1.17 0.23
CA GLY A 107 -26.48 0.13 -0.41
C GLY A 107 -25.32 0.18 -1.39
N GLY A 108 -25.64 0.18 -2.69
CA GLY A 108 -24.68 0.32 -3.78
C GLY A 108 -24.01 1.70 -3.86
N GLY A 109 -22.93 1.77 -4.65
CA GLY A 109 -22.24 3.00 -4.97
C GLY A 109 -20.89 2.71 -5.63
N ASN A 110 -20.78 3.10 -6.90
CA ASN A 110 -19.58 2.95 -7.73
C ASN A 110 -18.46 3.89 -7.27
N ASP A 111 -17.65 3.51 -6.28
CA ASP A 111 -16.63 4.43 -5.73
C ASP A 111 -15.33 3.72 -5.32
N ARG A 112 -14.70 2.98 -6.24
CA ARG A 112 -13.60 2.05 -5.90
C ARG A 112 -12.27 2.28 -6.62
N MET A 113 -11.90 3.53 -6.89
CA MET A 113 -10.49 3.89 -7.11
C MET A 113 -10.11 5.12 -6.28
N ILE A 114 -9.32 4.91 -5.23
CA ILE A 114 -8.62 6.00 -4.55
C ILE A 114 -7.21 6.03 -5.15
N ALA A 115 -6.98 6.90 -6.12
CA ALA A 115 -5.62 7.27 -6.52
C ALA A 115 -5.17 8.41 -5.60
N ARG A 116 -4.21 8.15 -4.70
CA ARG A 116 -3.63 9.17 -3.82
C ARG A 116 -2.37 9.73 -4.46
N PHE A 117 -2.42 10.99 -4.88
CA PHE A 117 -1.26 11.72 -5.37
C PHE A 117 -0.49 12.30 -4.16
N VAL A 118 0.72 11.80 -3.90
CA VAL A 118 1.62 12.40 -2.92
C VAL A 118 2.39 13.53 -3.61
N LYS A 119 2.26 14.76 -3.10
CA LYS A 119 3.04 15.91 -3.54
C LYS A 119 4.39 15.88 -2.83
N GLY A 120 5.46 15.57 -3.56
CA GLY A 120 6.83 15.78 -3.08
C GLY A 120 7.09 17.27 -2.87
N GLY A 121 7.60 17.63 -1.70
CA GLY A 121 8.05 18.99 -1.36
C GLY A 121 9.53 19.18 -1.60
#